data_AF-A0A4U0GVT8-F1
#
_entry.id   AF-A0A4U0GVT8-F1
#
_cell.length_a   1.000
_cell.length_b   1.000
_cell.length_c   1.000
_cell.angle_alpha   90.00
_cell.angle_beta   90.00
_cell.angle_gamma   90.00
#
_symmetry.space_group_name_H-M   'P 1'
#
loop_
_entity.id
_entity.type
_entity.pdbx_description
1 polymer ?
#
loop_
_entity_poly.entity_id
_entity_poly.type
_entity_poly.pdbx_seq_one_letter_code
_entity_poly.pdbx_strand_id
1 'polypeptide(L)'
;MPATFRSAATRACLSVLMCGGAFLAGCGSSEDVAPSAIVAGSNASVPKARCGDGSQPETGLQGQVSREDRDNGRNLDGYSCNLKLVGQYQGNGASVVSPSIGDCAYLSTSGALVDPLQLLEPTRGVHVVSAADPAQPVLTGTLASPSFLTGTWESLKTNQPRNLLGGVAVGLEVGVGFFDVYDVTDCAHPVHLNGLGDTSLELPANLMGHEGNWAPDGNTYWATGNVLGGLTAIDVSEPATPKIVYTGFAGFPANHGVELSEDGNTLYLTTCFPGGVVILDVSEVQSRAPVPMIRQIGSVSWNPASCGQHALPVTWGGKPYLIAPDEFDSEGIHIIDISDPTQPVVVNQIQLEIQLRENAEKRTADTAGDGVFGYEAHYCTVDTPTNPKALACGYFQSGIRVFNVADPMKPFEIAYFNPPAQTGKGLQLQHSLHAWVGGLAPTVSDLYTSGTENPADVLGVDLRYVGAFVAELPNMVSGALANGDLLSGDLSADWCSSPPRFVGDQLWVTCMDNGFMVLEFTNGAYPIQ
;
A
#
# COMPACT_ATOMS: atom_id res chain seq x y z
N MET A 1 -33.13 -53.63 12.75
CA MET A 1 -32.16 -53.37 11.66
C MET A 1 -32.71 -52.23 10.82
N PRO A 2 -32.31 -50.98 11.05
CA PRO A 2 -32.72 -49.87 10.20
C PRO A 2 -31.66 -49.62 9.12
N ALA A 3 -32.15 -49.50 7.89
CA ALA A 3 -31.39 -49.08 6.73
C ALA A 3 -31.11 -47.57 6.78
N THR A 4 -29.92 -47.19 6.34
CA THR A 4 -29.38 -45.84 6.28
C THR A 4 -30.10 -44.99 5.22
N PHE A 5 -30.63 -43.84 5.63
CA PHE A 5 -30.99 -42.75 4.72
C PHE A 5 -29.74 -41.92 4.44
N ARG A 6 -29.31 -41.86 3.17
CA ARG A 6 -28.31 -40.89 2.68
C ARG A 6 -29.06 -39.66 2.18
N SER A 7 -28.76 -38.49 2.75
CA SER A 7 -29.16 -37.18 2.24
C SER A 7 -28.34 -36.83 1.01
N ALA A 8 -29.00 -36.49 -0.09
CA ALA A 8 -28.38 -35.92 -1.28
C ALA A 8 -28.08 -34.44 -1.04
N ALA A 9 -26.80 -34.07 -1.13
CA ALA A 9 -26.37 -32.68 -1.24
C ALA A 9 -26.34 -32.29 -2.73
N THR A 10 -27.21 -31.38 -3.13
CA THR A 10 -27.26 -30.81 -4.47
C THR A 10 -26.08 -29.86 -4.64
N ARG A 11 -25.05 -30.26 -5.38
CA ARG A 11 -23.99 -29.34 -5.86
C ARG A 11 -24.56 -28.53 -7.03
N ALA A 12 -24.70 -27.23 -6.86
CA ALA A 12 -24.90 -26.30 -7.96
C ALA A 12 -23.54 -26.07 -8.66
N CYS A 13 -23.36 -26.61 -9.87
CA CYS A 13 -22.23 -26.26 -10.73
C CYS A 13 -22.50 -24.90 -11.38
N LEU A 14 -21.76 -23.86 -10.98
CA LEU A 14 -21.66 -22.62 -11.73
C LEU A 14 -20.74 -22.90 -12.94
N SER A 15 -21.33 -22.95 -14.13
CA SER A 15 -20.59 -23.21 -15.38
C SER A 15 -20.03 -21.89 -15.90
N VAL A 16 -18.72 -21.69 -15.78
CA VAL A 16 -18.02 -20.61 -16.48
C VAL A 16 -17.96 -20.99 -17.96
N LEU A 17 -18.64 -20.20 -18.79
CA LEU A 17 -18.68 -20.36 -20.24
C LEU A 17 -17.35 -19.86 -20.82
N MET A 18 -16.42 -20.77 -21.13
CA MET A 18 -15.26 -20.45 -21.96
C MET A 18 -15.72 -20.26 -23.41
N CYS A 19 -15.91 -19.02 -23.83
CA CYS A 19 -15.98 -18.68 -25.26
C CYS A 19 -14.57 -18.63 -25.83
N GLY A 20 -14.15 -19.73 -26.47
CA GLY A 20 -12.96 -19.76 -27.33
C GLY A 20 -13.19 -18.93 -28.59
N GLY A 21 -12.64 -17.71 -28.60
CA GLY A 21 -12.55 -16.86 -29.79
C GLY A 21 -11.19 -17.03 -30.46
N ALA A 22 -11.16 -17.68 -31.62
CA ALA A 22 -10.02 -17.67 -32.52
C ALA A 22 -9.82 -16.24 -33.07
N PHE A 23 -8.77 -15.55 -32.63
CA PHE A 23 -8.39 -14.26 -33.21
C PHE A 23 -7.53 -14.47 -34.46
N LEU A 24 -8.07 -13.99 -35.57
CA LEU A 24 -7.38 -13.77 -36.83
C LEU A 24 -6.24 -12.75 -36.62
N ALA A 25 -5.05 -13.09 -37.09
CA ALA A 25 -3.91 -12.19 -37.18
C ALA A 25 -4.25 -10.99 -38.08
N GLY A 26 -4.46 -9.84 -37.47
CA GLY A 26 -4.52 -8.54 -38.13
C GLY A 26 -3.24 -7.77 -37.85
N CYS A 27 -2.47 -7.46 -38.90
CA CYS A 27 -1.29 -6.62 -38.83
C CYS A 27 -1.65 -5.22 -38.33
N GLY A 28 -1.28 -4.89 -37.09
CA GLY A 28 -1.15 -3.53 -36.58
C GLY A 28 0.30 -3.34 -36.18
N SER A 29 0.97 -2.34 -36.75
CA SER A 29 2.35 -1.97 -36.45
C SER A 29 2.47 -1.52 -35.00
N SER A 30 2.94 -2.40 -34.13
CA SER A 30 3.51 -2.05 -32.83
C SER A 30 4.84 -1.37 -33.07
N GLU A 31 4.99 -0.13 -32.63
CA GLU A 31 6.31 0.46 -32.46
C GLU A 31 7.00 -0.29 -31.33
N ASP A 32 8.09 -0.99 -31.66
CA ASP A 32 8.92 -1.72 -30.72
C ASP A 32 9.53 -0.74 -29.71
N VAL A 33 9.00 -0.71 -28.48
CA VAL A 33 9.65 -0.05 -27.35
C VAL A 33 10.89 -0.85 -27.01
N ALA A 34 12.07 -0.27 -27.23
CA ALA A 34 13.33 -0.91 -26.87
C ALA A 34 13.38 -1.19 -25.36
N PRO A 35 13.86 -2.37 -24.91
CA PRO A 35 14.01 -2.64 -23.49
C PRO A 35 15.04 -1.67 -22.89
N SER A 36 14.60 -0.87 -21.93
CA SER A 36 15.48 -0.02 -21.11
C SER A 36 16.51 -0.91 -20.40
N ALA A 37 17.77 -0.51 -20.43
CA ALA A 37 18.84 -1.20 -19.72
C ALA A 37 18.51 -1.21 -18.21
N ILE A 38 18.40 -2.40 -17.62
CA ILE A 38 18.28 -2.58 -16.18
C ILE A 38 19.52 -1.95 -15.54
N VAL A 39 19.34 -0.84 -14.84
CA VAL A 39 20.40 -0.23 -14.04
C VAL A 39 20.64 -1.17 -12.87
N ALA A 40 21.84 -1.74 -12.77
CA ALA A 40 22.23 -2.49 -11.60
C ALA A 40 22.11 -1.55 -10.39
N GLY A 41 21.22 -1.90 -9.45
CA GLY A 41 21.05 -1.20 -8.19
C GLY A 41 22.38 -1.01 -7.47
N SER A 42 22.47 0.02 -6.64
CA SER A 42 23.63 0.17 -5.76
C SER A 42 23.67 -1.02 -4.81
N ASN A 43 24.71 -1.87 -4.90
CA ASN A 43 24.95 -2.98 -3.95
C ASN A 43 25.31 -2.49 -2.53
N ALA A 44 24.83 -1.33 -2.09
CA ALA A 44 25.20 -0.73 -0.83
C ALA A 44 23.95 -0.14 -0.18
N SER A 45 23.77 -0.47 1.10
CA SER A 45 22.75 0.15 1.93
C SER A 45 23.10 1.61 2.23
N VAL A 46 22.09 2.38 2.59
CA VAL A 46 22.30 3.73 3.11
C VAL A 46 22.95 3.70 4.50
N PRO A 47 23.73 4.73 4.89
CA PRO A 47 24.28 4.79 6.23
C PRO A 47 23.21 4.75 7.33
N LYS A 48 23.49 4.02 8.42
CA LYS A 48 22.63 3.90 9.60
C LYS A 48 22.43 5.22 10.32
N ALA A 49 21.28 5.36 10.96
CA ALA A 49 21.02 6.42 11.92
C ALA A 49 21.97 6.37 13.13
N ARG A 50 22.31 7.56 13.64
CA ARG A 50 23.02 7.70 14.93
C ARG A 50 21.99 7.92 16.03
N CYS A 51 21.73 6.90 16.82
CA CYS A 51 20.71 6.94 17.86
C CYS A 51 21.21 7.70 19.09
N GLY A 52 20.49 8.75 19.48
CA GLY A 52 20.76 9.53 20.69
C GLY A 52 20.11 8.93 21.93
N ASP A 53 20.22 9.65 23.05
CA ASP A 53 19.73 9.22 24.35
C ASP A 53 18.23 8.87 24.31
N GLY A 54 17.84 7.84 25.08
CA GLY A 54 16.47 7.33 25.14
C GLY A 54 16.06 6.40 23.99
N SER A 55 16.89 6.24 22.96
CA SER A 55 16.67 5.29 21.87
C SER A 55 16.81 3.84 22.33
N GLN A 56 16.13 2.92 21.66
CA GLN A 56 16.30 1.47 21.79
C GLN A 56 16.67 0.87 20.42
N PRO A 57 17.95 0.93 20.03
CA PRO A 57 18.35 0.55 18.67
C PRO A 57 18.07 -0.92 18.34
N GLU A 58 17.94 -1.19 17.04
CA GLU A 58 17.98 -2.55 16.49
C GLU A 58 19.25 -3.28 16.91
N THR A 59 19.13 -4.58 17.17
CA THR A 59 20.23 -5.43 17.66
C THR A 59 21.03 -6.06 16.50
N GLY A 60 20.38 -6.23 15.34
CA GLY A 60 20.91 -6.90 14.15
C GLY A 60 21.33 -5.94 13.04
N LEU A 61 21.03 -6.34 11.80
CA LEU A 61 21.20 -5.48 10.64
C LEU A 61 20.23 -4.29 10.70
N GLN A 62 20.60 -3.20 10.03
CA GLN A 62 19.66 -2.10 9.78
C GLN A 62 18.41 -2.64 9.07
N GLY A 63 17.24 -2.44 9.67
CA GLY A 63 15.97 -2.94 9.14
C GLY A 63 15.48 -4.26 9.76
N GLN A 64 16.29 -4.96 10.54
CA GLN A 64 16.02 -6.35 10.89
C GLN A 64 15.33 -6.51 12.26
N VAL A 65 14.23 -7.25 12.28
CA VAL A 65 13.69 -7.90 13.49
C VAL A 65 14.13 -9.35 13.49
N SER A 66 15.33 -9.58 14.04
CA SER A 66 16.01 -10.86 13.88
C SER A 66 15.26 -12.03 14.52
N ARG A 67 15.46 -13.23 13.97
CA ARG A 67 14.95 -14.46 14.56
C ARG A 67 15.35 -14.65 16.02
N GLU A 68 16.58 -14.26 16.38
CA GLU A 68 17.06 -14.30 17.77
C GLU A 68 16.19 -13.43 18.69
N ASP A 69 15.88 -12.20 18.28
CA ASP A 69 15.04 -11.30 19.05
C ASP A 69 13.58 -11.77 19.15
N ARG A 70 13.06 -12.42 18.10
CA ARG A 70 11.73 -13.05 18.12
C ARG A 70 11.67 -14.23 19.08
N ASP A 71 12.70 -15.08 19.06
CA ASP A 71 12.76 -16.29 19.89
C ASP A 71 13.03 -15.97 21.37
N ASN A 72 13.80 -14.90 21.66
CA ASN A 72 14.14 -14.50 23.03
C ASN A 72 13.17 -13.47 23.64
N GLY A 73 12.25 -12.91 22.84
CA GLY A 73 11.23 -11.95 23.26
C GLY A 73 11.68 -10.48 23.25
N ARG A 74 12.87 -10.14 22.79
CA ARG A 74 13.35 -8.75 22.67
C ARG A 74 12.46 -7.92 21.75
N ASN A 75 11.90 -8.52 20.69
CA ASN A 75 10.96 -7.89 19.77
C ASN A 75 9.70 -7.32 20.46
N LEU A 76 9.33 -7.84 21.63
CA LEU A 76 8.17 -7.38 22.41
C LEU A 76 8.37 -6.00 23.03
N ASP A 77 9.60 -5.48 23.11
CA ASP A 77 9.87 -4.12 23.61
C ASP A 77 9.84 -3.06 22.50
N GLY A 78 9.86 -3.49 21.23
CA GLY A 78 10.00 -2.61 20.06
C GLY A 78 11.41 -2.01 19.89
N TYR A 79 11.60 -1.22 18.84
CA TYR A 79 12.87 -0.58 18.51
C TYR A 79 12.66 0.86 18.14
N SER A 80 13.57 1.73 18.55
CA SER A 80 13.48 3.16 18.28
C SER A 80 14.85 3.79 18.17
N CYS A 81 14.97 4.74 17.25
CA CYS A 81 16.14 5.58 17.09
C CYS A 81 15.67 6.98 16.74
N ASN A 82 15.91 7.94 17.64
CA ASN A 82 15.50 9.34 17.48
C ASN A 82 13.99 9.59 17.22
N LEU A 83 13.14 8.60 17.51
CA LEU A 83 11.69 8.71 17.52
C LEU A 83 11.15 8.08 18.81
N LYS A 84 10.09 8.63 19.37
CA LYS A 84 9.38 8.04 20.51
C LYS A 84 7.88 8.10 20.30
N LEU A 85 7.16 7.14 20.88
CA LEU A 85 5.70 7.13 20.90
C LEU A 85 5.17 8.21 21.86
N VAL A 86 4.23 9.03 21.38
CA VAL A 86 3.52 10.06 22.17
C VAL A 86 2.12 9.59 22.54
N GLY A 87 1.39 9.07 21.56
CA GLY A 87 0.03 8.57 21.74
C GLY A 87 -0.31 7.51 20.70
N GLN A 88 -1.28 6.67 21.02
CA GLN A 88 -1.66 5.53 20.19
C GLN A 88 -3.15 5.26 20.29
N TYR A 89 -3.76 4.96 19.16
CA TYR A 89 -5.03 4.26 19.08
C TYR A 89 -4.81 2.92 18.36
N GLN A 90 -4.71 1.85 19.15
CA GLN A 90 -4.52 0.50 18.60
C GLN A 90 -5.83 -0.08 18.04
N GLY A 91 -6.93 0.06 18.80
CA GLY A 91 -8.20 -0.58 18.46
C GLY A 91 -8.04 -2.09 18.23
N ASN A 92 -8.72 -2.60 17.21
CA ASN A 92 -8.60 -3.98 16.73
C ASN A 92 -7.59 -4.10 15.58
N GLY A 93 -6.62 -3.18 15.48
CA GLY A 93 -5.68 -3.09 14.36
C GLY A 93 -6.18 -2.24 13.19
N ALA A 94 -5.45 -2.31 12.08
CA ALA A 94 -5.67 -1.56 10.85
C ALA A 94 -5.14 -2.32 9.62
N SER A 95 -5.47 -1.84 8.44
CA SER A 95 -4.96 -2.36 7.18
C SER A 95 -3.93 -1.40 6.58
N VAL A 96 -3.75 -1.45 5.25
CA VAL A 96 -2.57 -0.94 4.55
C VAL A 96 -2.32 0.56 4.69
N VAL A 97 -3.36 1.39 4.75
CA VAL A 97 -3.19 2.86 4.68
C VAL A 97 -3.98 3.58 5.75
N SER A 98 -3.48 4.76 6.10
CA SER A 98 -4.15 5.69 6.99
C SER A 98 -3.95 7.14 6.54
N PRO A 99 -4.60 7.58 5.44
CA PRO A 99 -4.52 8.99 5.07
C PRO A 99 -5.06 9.87 6.20
N SER A 100 -4.54 11.09 6.30
CA SER A 100 -4.91 12.00 7.38
C SER A 100 -5.03 13.44 6.89
N ILE A 101 -5.96 14.17 7.50
CA ILE A 101 -6.26 15.57 7.21
C ILE A 101 -6.65 16.27 8.51
N GLY A 102 -6.22 17.52 8.67
CA GLY A 102 -6.37 18.22 9.95
C GLY A 102 -5.76 17.38 11.07
N ASP A 103 -6.55 17.17 12.12
CA ASP A 103 -6.18 16.37 13.29
C ASP A 103 -6.79 14.96 13.28
N CYS A 104 -7.16 14.43 12.11
CA CYS A 104 -7.77 13.12 11.99
C CYS A 104 -7.02 12.20 11.05
N ALA A 105 -7.07 10.90 11.33
CA ALA A 105 -6.60 9.82 10.46
C ALA A 105 -7.76 8.84 10.16
N TYR A 106 -7.77 8.33 8.93
CA TYR A 106 -8.77 7.38 8.45
C TYR A 106 -8.10 6.04 8.21
N LEU A 107 -8.30 5.09 9.11
CA LEU A 107 -7.62 3.80 9.05
C LEU A 107 -8.43 2.87 8.17
N SER A 108 -7.84 2.39 7.08
CA SER A 108 -8.42 1.25 6.38
C SER A 108 -8.42 0.03 7.31
N THR A 109 -9.38 -0.86 7.12
CA THR A 109 -9.49 -2.14 7.84
C THR A 109 -9.38 -3.28 6.83
N SER A 110 -9.09 -4.50 7.28
CA SER A 110 -9.04 -5.67 6.39
C SER A 110 -10.37 -5.87 5.62
N GLY A 111 -11.49 -5.40 6.18
CA GLY A 111 -12.78 -5.34 5.51
C GLY A 111 -13.54 -6.66 5.59
N ALA A 112 -14.86 -6.58 5.42
CA ALA A 112 -15.77 -7.69 5.67
C ALA A 112 -15.66 -8.85 4.67
N LEU A 113 -15.01 -8.64 3.52
CA LEU A 113 -14.74 -9.73 2.56
C LEU A 113 -13.52 -10.56 2.94
N VAL A 114 -12.51 -9.94 3.56
CA VAL A 114 -11.31 -10.60 4.06
C VAL A 114 -11.58 -11.23 5.42
N ASP A 115 -12.23 -10.47 6.31
CA ASP A 115 -12.67 -10.91 7.63
C ASP A 115 -14.20 -10.83 7.76
N PRO A 116 -14.93 -11.94 7.49
CA PRO A 116 -16.38 -11.97 7.66
C PRO A 116 -16.85 -11.76 9.12
N LEU A 117 -15.99 -11.92 10.12
CA LEU A 117 -16.36 -11.68 11.52
C LEU A 117 -16.57 -10.19 11.82
N GLN A 118 -15.96 -9.30 11.05
CA GLN A 118 -16.25 -7.86 11.12
C GLN A 118 -17.73 -7.56 10.93
N LEU A 119 -18.49 -8.37 10.17
CA LEU A 119 -19.94 -8.16 10.03
C LEU A 119 -20.71 -8.24 11.35
N LEU A 120 -20.15 -8.92 12.35
CA LEU A 120 -20.70 -9.08 13.70
C LEU A 120 -20.23 -7.99 14.67
N GLU A 121 -19.19 -7.22 14.31
CA GLU A 121 -18.64 -6.17 15.16
C GLU A 121 -19.47 -4.87 15.09
N PRO A 122 -19.51 -4.08 16.18
CA PRO A 122 -20.18 -2.79 16.19
C PRO A 122 -19.40 -1.72 15.40
N THR A 123 -18.08 -1.83 15.34
CA THR A 123 -17.16 -0.92 14.64
C THR A 123 -16.68 -1.59 13.37
N ARG A 124 -17.13 -1.11 12.20
CA ARG A 124 -16.91 -1.78 10.90
C ARG A 124 -16.51 -0.78 9.83
N GLY A 125 -15.77 -1.25 8.84
CA GLY A 125 -15.25 -0.41 7.76
C GLY A 125 -14.19 0.55 8.26
N VAL A 126 -13.97 1.64 7.53
CA VAL A 126 -12.90 2.60 7.81
C VAL A 126 -13.09 3.26 9.19
N HIS A 127 -12.05 3.25 10.00
CA HIS A 127 -12.04 3.88 11.32
C HIS A 127 -11.65 5.35 11.24
N VAL A 128 -12.43 6.22 11.90
CA VAL A 128 -12.12 7.66 12.03
C VAL A 128 -11.47 7.88 13.39
N VAL A 129 -10.18 8.23 13.39
CA VAL A 129 -9.40 8.49 14.59
C VAL A 129 -9.11 9.98 14.68
N SER A 130 -9.51 10.62 15.76
CA SER A 130 -9.10 11.98 16.08
C SER A 130 -7.85 11.95 16.96
N ALA A 131 -6.85 12.72 16.57
CA ALA A 131 -5.64 13.01 17.31
C ALA A 131 -5.56 14.49 17.72
N ALA A 132 -6.72 15.12 17.97
CA ALA A 132 -6.81 16.49 18.47
C ALA A 132 -6.06 16.67 19.80
N ASP A 133 -6.02 15.63 20.64
CA ASP A 133 -4.97 15.42 21.64
C ASP A 133 -4.00 14.34 21.13
N PRO A 134 -2.81 14.71 20.64
CA PRO A 134 -1.87 13.74 20.08
C PRO A 134 -1.36 12.71 21.09
N ALA A 135 -1.48 12.96 22.40
CA ALA A 135 -1.13 12.00 23.45
C ALA A 135 -2.25 10.98 23.71
N GLN A 136 -3.48 11.27 23.28
CA GLN A 136 -4.63 10.39 23.43
C GLN A 136 -5.50 10.36 22.16
N PRO A 137 -5.02 9.75 21.07
CA PRO A 137 -5.86 9.54 19.88
C PRO A 137 -7.08 8.67 20.23
N VAL A 138 -8.25 9.03 19.70
CA VAL A 138 -9.52 8.36 20.00
C VAL A 138 -10.33 8.07 18.74
N LEU A 139 -11.03 6.94 18.73
CA LEU A 139 -12.03 6.64 17.71
C LEU A 139 -13.23 7.57 17.87
N THR A 140 -13.57 8.33 16.83
CA THR A 140 -14.75 9.21 16.82
C THR A 140 -15.90 8.65 15.99
N GLY A 141 -15.62 7.70 15.09
CA GLY A 141 -16.65 7.06 14.28
C GLY A 141 -16.08 5.99 13.35
N THR A 142 -16.98 5.38 12.57
CA THR A 142 -16.64 4.42 11.52
C THR A 142 -17.44 4.70 10.25
N LEU A 143 -16.86 4.43 9.10
CA LEU A 143 -17.47 4.63 7.78
C LEU A 143 -17.67 3.27 7.11
N ALA A 144 -18.93 2.89 6.91
CA ALA A 144 -19.31 1.53 6.52
C ALA A 144 -20.29 1.49 5.33
N SER A 145 -20.16 2.45 4.41
CA SER A 145 -20.74 2.30 3.06
C SER A 145 -20.17 1.05 2.38
N PRO A 146 -20.88 0.41 1.43
CA PRO A 146 -20.42 -0.77 0.71
C PRO A 146 -18.94 -0.74 0.31
N SER A 147 -18.43 0.35 -0.29
CA SER A 147 -17.00 0.46 -0.63
C SER A 147 -16.09 0.29 0.58
N PHE A 148 -16.39 1.00 1.66
CA PHE A 148 -15.53 1.07 2.85
C PHE A 148 -15.71 -0.13 3.77
N LEU A 149 -16.89 -0.78 3.75
CA LEU A 149 -17.16 -2.03 4.45
C LEU A 149 -16.48 -3.23 3.77
N THR A 150 -16.45 -3.25 2.43
CA THR A 150 -15.75 -4.30 1.67
C THR A 150 -14.26 -4.32 1.97
N GLY A 151 -13.67 -3.16 2.25
CA GLY A 151 -12.24 -2.97 2.45
C GLY A 151 -11.69 -2.11 1.31
N THR A 152 -11.10 -0.97 1.67
CA THR A 152 -10.55 0.01 0.71
C THR A 152 -9.11 -0.28 0.32
N TRP A 153 -8.41 -1.09 1.12
CA TRP A 153 -7.01 -1.43 0.88
C TRP A 153 -6.18 -0.14 0.65
N GLU A 154 -5.29 -0.04 -0.35
CA GLU A 154 -4.53 1.20 -0.61
C GLU A 154 -5.33 2.37 -1.17
N SER A 155 -6.54 2.14 -1.68
CA SER A 155 -7.30 3.17 -2.39
C SER A 155 -7.83 4.30 -1.48
N LEU A 156 -7.79 4.14 -0.16
CA LEU A 156 -8.28 5.20 0.72
C LEU A 156 -7.34 6.39 0.71
N LYS A 157 -7.79 7.54 0.18
CA LYS A 157 -7.00 8.78 0.08
C LYS A 157 -7.81 10.01 0.44
N THR A 158 -7.13 11.02 1.00
CA THR A 158 -7.70 12.35 1.24
C THR A 158 -7.26 13.35 0.17
N ASN A 159 -8.13 14.30 -0.17
CA ASN A 159 -7.79 15.51 -0.91
C ASN A 159 -7.93 16.73 0.01
N GLN A 160 -6.81 17.38 0.32
CA GLN A 160 -6.78 18.54 1.21
C GLN A 160 -7.46 19.80 0.63
N PRO A 161 -7.23 20.20 -0.64
CA PRO A 161 -7.86 21.40 -1.18
C PRO A 161 -9.40 21.40 -1.13
N ARG A 162 -10.03 20.22 -1.23
CA ARG A 162 -11.49 20.07 -1.21
C ARG A 162 -12.05 19.46 0.08
N ASN A 163 -11.19 19.13 1.06
CA ASN A 163 -11.57 18.37 2.25
C ASN A 163 -12.41 17.13 1.91
N LEU A 164 -11.89 16.29 0.99
CA LEU A 164 -12.55 15.05 0.60
C LEU A 164 -11.76 13.85 1.11
N LEU A 165 -12.49 12.78 1.45
CA LEU A 165 -11.97 11.43 1.64
C LEU A 165 -12.65 10.55 0.61
N GLY A 166 -11.92 9.67 -0.07
CA GLY A 166 -12.53 8.72 -0.98
C GLY A 166 -11.66 7.50 -1.20
N GLY A 167 -12.26 6.50 -1.83
CA GLY A 167 -11.64 5.23 -2.11
C GLY A 167 -12.60 4.32 -2.87
N VAL A 168 -12.04 3.30 -3.50
CA VAL A 168 -12.79 2.26 -4.21
C VAL A 168 -12.88 1.01 -3.35
N ALA A 169 -13.89 0.17 -3.60
CA ALA A 169 -13.88 -1.17 -3.03
C ALA A 169 -12.70 -1.98 -3.59
N VAL A 170 -12.04 -2.76 -2.74
CA VAL A 170 -10.93 -3.65 -3.12
C VAL A 170 -11.12 -5.05 -2.54
N GLY A 171 -11.42 -5.17 -1.24
CA GLY A 171 -11.57 -6.46 -0.59
C GLY A 171 -10.25 -7.23 -0.50
N LEU A 172 -10.18 -8.42 -1.12
CA LEU A 172 -9.05 -9.36 -1.00
C LEU A 172 -7.88 -9.08 -1.94
N GLU A 173 -8.08 -8.27 -2.98
CA GLU A 173 -7.02 -7.83 -3.91
C GLU A 173 -7.58 -6.89 -4.99
N VAL A 174 -8.76 -7.19 -5.52
CA VAL A 174 -9.43 -6.40 -6.57
C VAL A 174 -10.91 -6.27 -6.25
N GLY A 175 -11.41 -5.04 -6.27
CA GLY A 175 -12.84 -4.76 -6.14
C GLY A 175 -13.45 -4.21 -7.41
N VAL A 176 -14.77 -4.33 -7.51
CA VAL A 176 -15.55 -3.99 -8.71
C VAL A 176 -16.66 -3.03 -8.33
N GLY A 177 -16.93 -2.07 -9.20
CA GLY A 177 -18.17 -1.29 -9.17
C GLY A 177 -18.15 -0.08 -8.24
N PHE A 178 -17.69 -0.22 -7.00
CA PHE A 178 -17.97 0.77 -5.96
C PHE A 178 -16.85 1.79 -5.75
N PHE A 179 -17.25 3.05 -5.55
CA PHE A 179 -16.43 4.20 -5.19
C PHE A 179 -17.24 5.08 -4.24
N ASP A 180 -16.61 5.56 -3.17
CA ASP A 180 -17.22 6.47 -2.23
C ASP A 180 -16.42 7.74 -2.02
N VAL A 181 -17.16 8.82 -1.72
CA VAL A 181 -16.59 10.12 -1.37
C VAL A 181 -17.33 10.72 -0.18
N TYR A 182 -16.56 11.22 0.77
CA TYR A 182 -17.00 11.87 2.00
C TYR A 182 -16.45 13.29 2.06
N ASP A 183 -17.24 14.23 2.58
CA ASP A 183 -16.76 15.52 3.06
C ASP A 183 -16.15 15.31 4.45
N VAL A 184 -14.93 15.83 4.64
CA VAL A 184 -14.15 15.75 5.87
C VAL A 184 -13.76 17.13 6.39
N THR A 185 -14.58 18.15 6.10
CA THR A 185 -14.41 19.50 6.66
C THR A 185 -14.45 19.47 8.19
N ASP A 186 -15.39 18.71 8.77
CA ASP A 186 -15.28 18.20 10.14
C ASP A 186 -14.65 16.81 10.09
N CYS A 187 -13.32 16.76 10.21
CA CYS A 187 -12.58 15.52 9.95
C CYS A 187 -12.97 14.38 10.90
N ALA A 188 -13.48 14.70 12.09
CA ALA A 188 -13.88 13.72 13.10
C ALA A 188 -15.29 13.15 12.87
N HIS A 189 -16.10 13.81 12.02
CA HIS A 189 -17.45 13.41 11.66
C HIS A 189 -17.69 13.48 10.14
N PRO A 190 -17.06 12.61 9.34
CA PRO A 190 -17.20 12.62 7.88
C PRO A 190 -18.65 12.46 7.42
N VAL A 191 -19.01 13.16 6.34
CA VAL A 191 -20.35 13.14 5.75
C VAL A 191 -20.29 12.45 4.38
N HIS A 192 -21.02 11.34 4.21
CA HIS A 192 -21.11 10.62 2.93
C HIS A 192 -21.82 11.49 1.89
N LEU A 193 -21.20 11.72 0.73
CA LEU A 193 -21.72 12.66 -0.27
C LEU A 193 -22.50 11.96 -1.39
N ASN A 194 -22.08 10.76 -1.81
CA ASN A 194 -22.66 10.02 -2.93
C ASN A 194 -23.63 8.90 -2.49
N GLY A 195 -24.14 8.96 -1.25
CA GLY A 195 -25.17 8.07 -0.75
C GLY A 195 -26.54 8.28 -1.41
N LEU A 196 -27.31 7.20 -1.52
CA LEU A 196 -28.68 7.20 -2.03
C LEU A 196 -29.63 7.73 -0.95
N GLY A 197 -29.93 9.03 -1.01
CA GLY A 197 -30.72 9.72 0.01
C GLY A 197 -29.98 9.74 1.35
N ASP A 198 -30.67 9.44 2.45
CA ASP A 198 -30.07 9.39 3.80
C ASP A 198 -29.50 7.99 4.15
N THR A 199 -29.18 7.18 3.14
CA THR A 199 -28.63 5.83 3.33
C THR A 199 -27.13 5.81 3.07
N SER A 200 -26.45 4.79 3.61
CA SER A 200 -25.03 4.55 3.33
C SER A 200 -24.80 3.81 2.00
N LEU A 201 -25.81 3.67 1.13
CA LEU A 201 -25.69 2.91 -0.12
C LEU A 201 -25.33 3.84 -1.27
N GLU A 202 -24.35 3.48 -2.08
CA GLU A 202 -23.91 4.22 -3.27
C GLU A 202 -24.27 3.50 -4.58
N LEU A 203 -24.27 4.25 -5.69
CA LEU A 203 -24.33 3.67 -7.03
C LEU A 203 -22.92 3.26 -7.50
N PRO A 204 -22.80 2.20 -8.32
CA PRO A 204 -21.52 1.86 -8.93
C PRO A 204 -20.95 3.04 -9.75
N ALA A 205 -19.75 3.47 -9.39
CA ALA A 205 -19.00 4.56 -10.01
C ALA A 205 -17.54 4.20 -10.32
N ASN A 206 -17.19 2.92 -10.29
CA ASN A 206 -15.92 2.36 -10.71
C ASN A 206 -16.13 1.08 -11.55
N LEU A 207 -15.09 0.64 -12.27
CA LEU A 207 -15.09 -0.69 -12.92
C LEU A 207 -14.28 -1.69 -12.11
N MET A 208 -13.00 -1.39 -11.87
CA MET A 208 -12.07 -2.23 -11.12
C MET A 208 -11.16 -1.33 -10.27
N GLY A 209 -10.78 -1.79 -9.09
CA GLY A 209 -9.98 -1.01 -8.15
C GLY A 209 -9.09 -1.86 -7.26
N HIS A 210 -7.87 -1.38 -7.06
CA HIS A 210 -6.88 -1.87 -6.09
C HIS A 210 -6.30 -0.69 -5.32
N GLU A 211 -5.68 0.26 -6.03
CA GLU A 211 -5.23 1.54 -5.48
C GLU A 211 -6.00 2.70 -6.14
N GLY A 212 -5.73 3.92 -5.67
CA GLY A 212 -6.04 5.13 -6.41
C GLY A 212 -5.50 6.39 -5.73
N ASN A 213 -5.70 7.54 -6.37
CA ASN A 213 -5.35 8.83 -5.80
C ASN A 213 -6.13 9.98 -6.46
N TRP A 214 -6.11 11.14 -5.81
CA TRP A 214 -6.79 12.35 -6.28
C TRP A 214 -5.90 13.14 -7.24
N ALA A 215 -6.51 13.70 -8.28
CA ALA A 215 -5.93 14.87 -8.93
C ALA A 215 -5.80 16.02 -7.91
N PRO A 216 -4.78 16.90 -8.02
CA PRO A 216 -4.52 17.94 -7.02
C PRO A 216 -5.73 18.85 -6.76
N ASP A 217 -6.51 19.16 -7.79
CA ASP A 217 -7.72 19.99 -7.69
C ASP A 217 -8.91 19.31 -6.99
N GLY A 218 -8.82 18.01 -6.70
CA GLY A 218 -9.87 17.22 -6.08
C GLY A 218 -11.10 16.97 -6.96
N ASN A 219 -11.01 17.23 -8.26
CA ASN A 219 -12.14 17.01 -9.19
C ASN A 219 -12.09 15.65 -9.87
N THR A 220 -10.96 14.94 -9.82
CA THR A 220 -10.82 13.60 -10.39
C THR A 220 -10.25 12.67 -9.35
N TYR A 221 -10.87 11.51 -9.14
CA TYR A 221 -10.27 10.38 -8.46
C TYR A 221 -9.83 9.36 -9.52
N TRP A 222 -8.56 8.96 -9.49
CA TRP A 222 -8.01 7.94 -10.36
C TRP A 222 -7.95 6.62 -9.60
N ALA A 223 -8.56 5.57 -10.15
CA ALA A 223 -8.49 4.22 -9.63
C ALA A 223 -7.67 3.35 -10.57
N THR A 224 -6.78 2.55 -9.99
CA THR A 224 -5.93 1.60 -10.70
C THR A 224 -6.35 0.18 -10.39
N GLY A 225 -6.04 -0.73 -11.31
CA GLY A 225 -6.29 -2.15 -11.16
C GLY A 225 -5.01 -2.92 -11.43
N ASN A 226 -4.51 -3.61 -10.42
CA ASN A 226 -3.36 -4.52 -10.47
C ASN A 226 -3.54 -5.73 -11.41
N VAL A 227 -4.67 -5.82 -12.11
CA VAL A 227 -4.93 -6.83 -13.14
C VAL A 227 -5.10 -6.16 -14.50
N LEU A 228 -4.29 -6.61 -15.47
CA LEU A 228 -4.32 -6.18 -16.88
C LEU A 228 -4.00 -4.68 -17.10
N GLY A 229 -3.50 -4.00 -16.07
CA GLY A 229 -3.22 -2.57 -16.10
C GLY A 229 -4.48 -1.71 -16.18
N GLY A 230 -5.57 -2.09 -15.51
CA GLY A 230 -6.81 -1.32 -15.51
C GLY A 230 -6.60 0.11 -14.97
N LEU A 231 -7.20 1.10 -15.61
CA LEU A 231 -7.16 2.50 -15.17
C LEU A 231 -8.52 3.16 -15.39
N THR A 232 -9.06 3.78 -14.34
CA THR A 232 -10.36 4.46 -14.36
C THR A 232 -10.20 5.87 -13.82
N ALA A 233 -10.75 6.87 -14.52
CA ALA A 233 -10.89 8.23 -14.00
C ALA A 233 -12.35 8.50 -13.64
N ILE A 234 -12.57 8.91 -12.40
CA ILE A 234 -13.88 9.20 -11.84
C ILE A 234 -13.93 10.72 -11.61
N ASP A 235 -14.83 11.40 -12.31
CA ASP A 235 -15.11 12.82 -12.10
C ASP A 235 -15.94 13.01 -10.82
N VAL A 236 -15.40 13.82 -9.93
CA VAL A 236 -15.92 14.16 -8.59
C VAL A 236 -16.07 15.68 -8.45
N SER A 237 -16.11 16.42 -9.57
CA SER A 237 -16.46 17.85 -9.58
C SER A 237 -17.80 18.12 -8.86
N GLU A 238 -18.76 17.22 -9.02
CA GLU A 238 -19.98 17.10 -8.21
C GLU A 238 -19.92 15.81 -7.36
N PRO A 239 -19.40 15.86 -6.11
CA PRO A 239 -19.15 14.64 -5.32
C PRO A 239 -20.39 13.80 -5.03
N ALA A 240 -21.59 14.40 -5.03
CA ALA A 240 -22.83 13.67 -4.83
C ALA A 240 -23.23 12.79 -6.02
N THR A 241 -22.62 13.00 -7.20
CA THR A 241 -22.92 12.26 -8.42
C THR A 241 -21.63 11.96 -9.20
N PRO A 242 -20.74 11.10 -8.67
CA PRO A 242 -19.49 10.75 -9.34
C PRO A 242 -19.76 10.05 -10.67
N LYS A 243 -18.92 10.32 -11.69
CA LYS A 243 -19.09 9.77 -13.04
C LYS A 243 -17.78 9.25 -13.59
N ILE A 244 -17.79 8.06 -14.16
CA ILE A 244 -16.63 7.56 -14.91
C ILE A 244 -16.49 8.40 -16.19
N VAL A 245 -15.36 9.09 -16.33
CA VAL A 245 -15.03 9.93 -17.51
C VAL A 245 -13.93 9.32 -18.38
N TYR A 246 -13.22 8.32 -17.88
CA TYR A 246 -12.28 7.52 -18.64
C TYR A 246 -12.20 6.10 -18.08
N THR A 247 -12.06 5.12 -18.97
CA THR A 247 -11.60 3.78 -18.64
C THR A 247 -10.68 3.28 -19.75
N GLY A 248 -9.59 2.64 -19.36
CA GLY A 248 -8.62 2.09 -20.29
C GLY A 248 -7.62 1.18 -19.61
N PHE A 249 -6.53 0.92 -20.33
CA PHE A 249 -5.43 0.09 -19.86
C PHE A 249 -4.11 0.83 -20.00
N ALA A 250 -3.28 0.82 -18.96
CA ALA A 250 -1.93 1.37 -18.93
C ALA A 250 -1.07 0.61 -17.93
N GLY A 251 0.23 0.50 -18.19
CA GLY A 251 1.15 -0.23 -17.31
C GLY A 251 0.96 -1.75 -17.35
N PHE A 252 0.87 -2.36 -18.53
CA PHE A 252 0.75 -3.81 -18.67
C PHE A 252 2.05 -4.52 -18.21
N PRO A 253 1.97 -5.70 -17.55
CA PRO A 253 0.79 -6.53 -17.29
C PRO A 253 -0.07 -6.09 -16.09
N ALA A 254 0.52 -5.35 -15.15
CA ALA A 254 -0.14 -4.87 -13.95
C ALA A 254 0.37 -3.46 -13.59
N ASN A 255 -0.55 -2.61 -13.16
CA ASN A 255 -0.23 -1.30 -12.60
C ASN A 255 -0.57 -1.27 -11.11
N HIS A 256 -0.11 -0.25 -10.40
CA HIS A 256 -0.32 -0.14 -8.95
C HIS A 256 -0.76 1.27 -8.58
N GLY A 257 0.06 2.06 -7.93
CA GLY A 257 -0.31 3.41 -7.50
C GLY A 257 -0.20 4.48 -8.57
N VAL A 258 -0.82 5.61 -8.23
CA VAL A 258 -0.82 6.82 -9.04
C VAL A 258 -0.49 8.03 -8.20
N GLU A 259 0.35 8.89 -8.77
CA GLU A 259 0.58 10.25 -8.32
C GLU A 259 0.41 11.19 -9.52
N LEU A 260 0.22 12.48 -9.27
CA LEU A 260 0.02 13.47 -10.33
C LEU A 260 0.93 14.68 -10.16
N SER A 261 1.33 15.28 -11.28
CA SER A 261 1.98 16.60 -11.29
C SER A 261 1.09 17.64 -10.62
N GLU A 262 1.69 18.74 -10.13
CA GLU A 262 0.97 19.81 -9.43
C GLU A 262 -0.19 20.41 -10.25
N ASP A 263 -0.05 20.46 -11.58
CA ASP A 263 -1.11 20.92 -12.49
C ASP A 263 -2.15 19.84 -12.84
N GLY A 264 -1.98 18.61 -12.35
CA GLY A 264 -2.84 17.46 -12.56
C GLY A 264 -2.77 16.81 -13.94
N ASN A 265 -2.00 17.37 -14.89
CA ASN A 265 -2.02 16.95 -16.29
C ASN A 265 -1.08 15.78 -16.62
N THR A 266 -0.13 15.50 -15.74
CA THR A 266 0.77 14.35 -15.86
C THR A 266 0.46 13.37 -14.73
N LEU A 267 0.24 12.11 -15.08
CA LEU A 267 0.01 11.01 -14.14
C LEU A 267 1.24 10.10 -14.13
N TYR A 268 1.79 9.86 -12.95
CA TYR A 268 2.91 8.96 -12.70
C TYR A 268 2.34 7.64 -12.19
N LEU A 269 2.25 6.66 -13.08
CA LEU A 269 1.66 5.34 -12.83
C LEU A 269 2.77 4.36 -12.51
N THR A 270 2.78 3.75 -11.32
CA THR A 270 3.70 2.66 -11.05
C THR A 270 3.24 1.36 -11.69
N THR A 271 4.19 0.49 -12.01
CA THR A 271 3.94 -0.82 -12.64
C THR A 271 4.47 -1.94 -11.78
N CYS A 272 3.89 -3.13 -11.99
CA CYS A 272 4.32 -4.37 -11.34
C CYS A 272 4.58 -5.44 -12.39
N PHE A 273 5.63 -6.23 -12.16
CA PHE A 273 6.04 -7.33 -13.03
C PHE A 273 6.25 -6.90 -14.51
N PRO A 274 7.09 -5.87 -14.77
CA PRO A 274 8.15 -5.36 -13.90
C PRO A 274 7.77 -4.14 -13.04
N GLY A 275 8.45 -4.01 -11.89
CA GLY A 275 8.52 -2.78 -11.10
C GLY A 275 9.02 -1.63 -11.94
N GLY A 276 8.31 -0.51 -11.91
CA GLY A 276 8.54 0.60 -12.82
C GLY A 276 7.64 1.81 -12.60
N VAL A 277 7.85 2.83 -13.44
CA VAL A 277 6.99 4.00 -13.59
C VAL A 277 6.72 4.25 -15.07
N VAL A 278 5.46 4.45 -15.41
CA VAL A 278 4.97 4.97 -16.70
C VAL A 278 4.46 6.39 -16.49
N ILE A 279 4.95 7.33 -17.30
CA ILE A 279 4.55 8.73 -17.27
C ILE A 279 3.49 8.95 -18.34
N LEU A 280 2.31 9.41 -17.94
CA LEU A 280 1.14 9.56 -18.81
C LEU A 280 0.70 11.03 -18.89
N ASP A 281 0.38 11.50 -20.09
CA ASP A 281 -0.37 12.74 -20.33
C ASP A 281 -1.86 12.45 -20.17
N VAL A 282 -2.48 13.07 -19.17
CA VAL A 282 -3.91 12.92 -18.83
C VAL A 282 -4.68 14.23 -18.98
N SER A 283 -4.10 15.23 -19.64
CA SER A 283 -4.65 16.58 -19.77
C SER A 283 -6.06 16.61 -20.41
N GLU A 284 -6.35 15.72 -21.35
CA GLU A 284 -7.68 15.62 -21.97
C GLU A 284 -8.75 15.14 -20.97
N VAL A 285 -8.40 14.19 -20.09
CA VAL A 285 -9.29 13.76 -19.00
C VAL A 285 -9.51 14.90 -18.02
N GLN A 286 -8.44 15.59 -17.62
CA GLN A 286 -8.53 16.69 -16.66
C GLN A 286 -9.28 17.92 -17.22
N SER A 287 -9.21 18.16 -18.52
CA SER A 287 -9.99 19.21 -19.18
C SER A 287 -11.42 18.80 -19.54
N ARG A 288 -11.82 17.55 -19.21
CA ARG A 288 -13.15 16.97 -19.50
C ARG A 288 -13.45 17.00 -21.00
N ALA A 289 -12.46 16.66 -21.82
CA ALA A 289 -12.65 16.49 -23.26
C ALA A 289 -13.77 15.46 -23.52
N PRO A 290 -14.62 15.63 -24.56
CA PRO A 290 -15.74 14.72 -24.81
C PRO A 290 -15.36 13.26 -25.08
N VAL A 291 -14.15 13.02 -25.60
CA VAL A 291 -13.58 11.70 -25.87
C VAL A 291 -12.11 11.75 -25.50
N PRO A 292 -11.77 11.70 -24.20
CA PRO A 292 -10.42 11.98 -23.76
C PRO A 292 -9.48 10.81 -24.09
N MET A 293 -8.27 11.14 -24.53
CA MET A 293 -7.19 10.18 -24.72
C MET A 293 -6.10 10.35 -23.66
N ILE A 294 -5.48 9.23 -23.28
CA ILE A 294 -4.26 9.22 -22.48
C ILE A 294 -3.10 8.83 -23.39
N ARG A 295 -1.96 9.50 -23.25
CA ARG A 295 -0.75 9.23 -24.04
C ARG A 295 0.43 8.97 -23.12
N GLN A 296 1.15 7.88 -23.35
CA GLN A 296 2.42 7.65 -22.68
C GLN A 296 3.49 8.65 -23.17
N ILE A 297 4.16 9.28 -22.22
CA ILE A 297 5.26 10.23 -22.44
C ILE A 297 6.59 9.49 -22.38
N GLY A 298 6.79 8.66 -21.36
CA GLY A 298 8.01 7.90 -21.12
C GLY A 298 7.81 6.84 -20.05
N SER A 299 8.81 6.00 -19.83
CA SER A 299 8.75 4.93 -18.82
C SER A 299 10.13 4.47 -18.39
N VAL A 300 10.25 3.99 -17.16
CA VAL A 300 11.44 3.31 -16.62
C VAL A 300 11.01 2.09 -15.82
N SER A 301 11.80 1.02 -15.88
CA SER A 301 11.59 -0.22 -15.14
C SER A 301 12.91 -0.71 -14.56
N TRP A 302 12.87 -1.43 -13.44
CA TRP A 302 14.07 -1.96 -12.78
C TRP A 302 14.04 -3.48 -12.62
N ASN A 303 13.09 -4.05 -11.87
CA ASN A 303 13.09 -5.46 -11.52
C ASN A 303 11.81 -6.19 -11.97
N PRO A 304 11.92 -7.30 -12.73
CA PRO A 304 10.79 -8.05 -13.26
C PRO A 304 9.92 -8.78 -12.22
N ALA A 305 10.37 -8.91 -10.97
CA ALA A 305 9.66 -9.59 -9.88
C ALA A 305 9.18 -8.64 -8.76
N SER A 306 9.30 -7.34 -9.00
CA SER A 306 8.97 -6.28 -8.05
C SER A 306 7.72 -5.49 -8.48
N CYS A 307 7.21 -4.66 -7.57
CA CYS A 307 6.01 -3.87 -7.75
C CYS A 307 6.23 -2.45 -7.21
N GLY A 308 6.27 -1.45 -8.09
CA GLY A 308 6.41 -0.06 -7.63
C GLY A 308 5.14 0.38 -6.92
N GLN A 309 5.23 0.94 -5.71
CA GLN A 309 4.04 1.28 -4.92
C GLN A 309 3.34 2.53 -5.45
N HIS A 310 4.02 3.68 -5.37
CA HIS A 310 3.59 4.97 -5.91
C HIS A 310 4.83 5.77 -6.34
N ALA A 311 4.66 6.89 -7.04
CA ALA A 311 5.78 7.67 -7.56
C ALA A 311 5.65 9.16 -7.22
N LEU A 312 6.07 9.54 -6.01
CA LEU A 312 5.94 10.89 -5.45
C LEU A 312 6.70 11.93 -6.28
N PRO A 313 6.04 12.93 -6.88
CA PRO A 313 6.72 14.01 -7.57
C PRO A 313 7.34 14.99 -6.58
N VAL A 314 8.64 15.24 -6.75
CA VAL A 314 9.41 16.21 -5.96
C VAL A 314 10.34 17.03 -6.84
N THR A 315 10.86 18.12 -6.31
CA THR A 315 11.90 18.90 -6.98
C THR A 315 13.11 19.13 -6.08
N TRP A 316 14.32 19.00 -6.62
CA TRP A 316 15.56 19.44 -5.97
C TRP A 316 16.23 20.50 -6.85
N GLY A 317 16.45 21.69 -6.31
CA GLY A 317 17.02 22.83 -7.04
C GLY A 317 16.20 23.23 -8.28
N GLY A 318 14.88 22.99 -8.27
CA GLY A 318 13.99 23.22 -9.41
C GLY A 318 14.02 22.13 -10.49
N LYS A 319 14.83 21.08 -10.31
CA LYS A 319 14.88 19.91 -11.20
C LYS A 319 13.89 18.84 -10.72
N PRO A 320 13.04 18.26 -11.60
CA PRO A 320 11.99 17.35 -11.19
C PRO A 320 12.48 15.89 -11.05
N TYR A 321 11.98 15.22 -10.03
CA TYR A 321 12.28 13.82 -9.70
C TYR A 321 11.01 13.10 -9.24
N LEU A 322 11.05 11.78 -9.26
CA LEU A 322 10.09 10.92 -8.57
C LEU A 322 10.80 10.13 -7.47
N ILE A 323 10.12 9.92 -6.35
CA ILE A 323 10.52 8.96 -5.31
C ILE A 323 9.53 7.81 -5.36
N ALA A 324 10.01 6.61 -5.68
CA ALA A 324 9.19 5.42 -5.86
C ALA A 324 9.64 4.31 -4.89
N PRO A 325 9.00 4.16 -3.72
CA PRO A 325 9.13 2.95 -2.93
C PRO A 325 8.58 1.75 -3.71
N ASP A 326 9.16 0.59 -3.42
CA ASP A 326 8.88 -0.64 -4.12
C ASP A 326 8.57 -1.77 -3.11
N GLU A 327 7.51 -2.49 -3.44
CA GLU A 327 7.05 -3.68 -2.76
C GLU A 327 7.52 -4.94 -3.51
N PHE A 328 7.83 -5.96 -2.72
CA PHE A 328 8.50 -7.21 -3.13
C PHE A 328 9.97 -7.05 -3.53
N ASP A 329 10.67 -8.18 -3.46
CA ASP A 329 12.07 -8.41 -3.81
C ASP A 329 13.10 -7.46 -3.18
N SER A 330 12.73 -6.76 -2.10
CA SER A 330 13.63 -5.91 -1.30
C SER A 330 14.31 -4.79 -2.11
N GLU A 331 13.66 -4.23 -3.14
CA GLU A 331 14.22 -3.12 -3.94
C GLU A 331 14.36 -1.81 -3.12
N GLY A 332 13.52 -1.61 -2.10
CA GLY A 332 13.58 -0.41 -1.26
C GLY A 332 12.94 0.78 -1.95
N ILE A 333 13.69 1.86 -2.22
CA ILE A 333 13.14 3.09 -2.82
C ILE A 333 14.01 3.56 -3.97
N HIS A 334 13.41 3.83 -5.12
CA HIS A 334 14.08 4.43 -6.28
C HIS A 334 13.91 5.94 -6.32
N ILE A 335 14.98 6.66 -6.64
CA ILE A 335 14.95 8.08 -7.01
C ILE A 335 15.14 8.17 -8.51
N ILE A 336 14.18 8.79 -9.18
CA ILE A 336 14.08 8.82 -10.64
C ILE A 336 14.19 10.27 -11.11
N ASP A 337 15.16 10.58 -11.95
CA ASP A 337 15.25 11.87 -12.64
C ASP A 337 14.26 11.91 -13.80
N ILE A 338 13.37 12.92 -13.80
CA ILE A 338 12.36 13.12 -14.85
C ILE A 338 12.52 14.48 -15.55
N SER A 339 13.75 15.03 -15.56
CA SER A 339 14.05 16.29 -16.27
C SER A 339 13.75 16.22 -17.77
N ASP A 340 13.96 15.04 -18.36
CA ASP A 340 13.36 14.65 -19.63
C ASP A 340 12.32 13.56 -19.34
N PRO A 341 11.02 13.89 -19.26
CA PRO A 341 9.99 12.91 -18.92
C PRO A 341 9.79 11.86 -20.03
N THR A 342 10.39 12.04 -21.22
CA THR A 342 10.38 11.01 -22.28
C THR A 342 11.43 9.93 -22.05
N GLN A 343 12.44 10.22 -21.21
CA GLN A 343 13.54 9.32 -20.86
C GLN A 343 13.82 9.40 -19.35
N PRO A 344 12.88 8.96 -18.50
CA PRO A 344 13.10 8.91 -17.05
C PRO A 344 14.25 7.94 -16.71
N VAL A 345 15.06 8.28 -15.71
CA VAL A 345 16.24 7.49 -15.33
C VAL A 345 16.29 7.29 -13.82
N VAL A 346 16.43 6.05 -13.35
CA VAL A 346 16.76 5.75 -11.95
C VAL A 346 18.17 6.25 -11.68
N VAL A 347 18.33 7.23 -10.79
CA VAL A 347 19.61 7.85 -10.45
C VAL A 347 20.15 7.43 -9.10
N ASN A 348 19.29 6.92 -8.22
CA ASN A 348 19.70 6.40 -6.92
C ASN A 348 18.69 5.38 -6.38
N GLN A 349 19.12 4.60 -5.40
CA GLN A 349 18.31 3.61 -4.70
C GLN A 349 18.62 3.66 -3.20
N ILE A 350 17.59 3.67 -2.35
CA ILE A 350 17.70 3.63 -0.89
C ILE A 350 17.33 2.22 -0.45
N GLN A 351 18.32 1.48 0.04
CA GLN A 351 18.14 0.18 0.66
C GLN A 351 18.67 0.16 2.09
N LEU A 352 18.00 -0.59 2.95
CA LEU A 352 18.49 -0.96 4.28
C LEU A 352 19.47 -2.14 4.15
N GLU A 353 20.33 -2.35 5.16
CA GLU A 353 21.24 -3.52 5.16
C GLU A 353 20.48 -4.85 4.99
N ILE A 354 19.33 -5.00 5.66
CA ILE A 354 18.55 -6.24 5.59
C ILE A 354 18.05 -6.54 4.17
N GLN A 355 17.85 -5.52 3.33
CA GLN A 355 17.33 -5.64 1.95
C GLN A 355 18.39 -6.10 0.95
N LEU A 356 19.69 -5.97 1.29
CA LEU A 356 20.77 -6.38 0.39
C LEU A 356 20.72 -7.89 0.11
N ARG A 357 21.08 -8.26 -1.12
CA ARG A 357 20.96 -9.65 -1.61
C ARG A 357 21.75 -10.65 -0.75
N GLU A 358 22.91 -10.27 -0.22
CA GLU A 358 23.70 -11.12 0.67
C GLU A 358 22.99 -11.48 1.99
N ASN A 359 21.92 -10.78 2.35
CA ASN A 359 21.14 -11.01 3.57
C ASN A 359 19.80 -11.73 3.30
N ALA A 360 19.55 -12.20 2.07
CA ALA A 360 18.31 -12.88 1.71
C ALA A 360 18.02 -14.13 2.56
N GLU A 361 19.05 -14.93 2.90
CA GLU A 361 18.87 -16.10 3.78
C GLU A 361 18.42 -15.71 5.20
N LYS A 362 18.91 -14.57 5.71
CA LYS A 362 18.48 -14.05 7.03
C LYS A 362 17.04 -13.58 6.97
N ARG A 363 16.68 -12.81 5.93
CA ARG A 363 15.30 -12.36 5.71
C ARG A 363 14.33 -13.54 5.68
N THR A 364 14.64 -14.54 4.86
CA THR A 364 13.82 -15.76 4.73
C THR A 364 13.59 -16.46 6.07
N ALA A 365 14.61 -16.51 6.93
CA ALA A 365 14.51 -17.12 8.25
C ALA A 365 13.71 -16.26 9.24
N ASP A 366 13.85 -14.93 9.15
CA ASP A 366 13.14 -13.99 10.02
C ASP A 366 11.65 -13.91 9.71
N THR A 367 11.26 -13.89 8.43
CA THR A 367 9.88 -13.68 7.96
C THR A 367 9.10 -14.98 7.77
N ALA A 368 9.68 -16.12 8.13
CA ALA A 368 9.07 -17.42 7.99
C ALA A 368 7.77 -17.54 8.83
N GLY A 369 6.63 -17.61 8.15
CA GLY A 369 5.30 -17.70 8.79
C GLY A 369 4.65 -16.34 9.09
N ASP A 370 5.27 -15.24 8.66
CA ASP A 370 4.79 -13.87 8.84
C ASP A 370 3.80 -13.44 7.75
N GLY A 371 3.63 -14.24 6.69
CA GLY A 371 2.74 -13.94 5.58
C GLY A 371 3.45 -13.30 4.39
N VAL A 372 2.68 -12.58 3.56
CA VAL A 372 3.09 -12.08 2.24
C VAL A 372 4.28 -11.12 2.28
N PHE A 373 4.30 -10.19 3.25
CA PHE A 373 5.23 -9.06 3.28
C PHE A 373 6.38 -9.26 4.27
N GLY A 374 7.54 -8.70 3.93
CA GLY A 374 8.81 -8.81 4.63
C GLY A 374 9.32 -7.45 5.09
N TYR A 375 10.49 -7.07 4.58
CA TYR A 375 11.23 -5.86 4.98
C TYR A 375 11.21 -4.79 3.87
N GLU A 376 10.17 -4.77 3.05
CA GLU A 376 10.06 -3.90 1.89
C GLU A 376 9.56 -2.52 2.30
N ALA A 377 9.93 -1.49 1.51
CA ALA A 377 9.28 -0.19 1.62
C ALA A 377 7.87 -0.30 1.05
N HIS A 378 6.96 0.58 1.47
CA HIS A 378 5.62 0.60 0.92
C HIS A 378 5.19 2.03 0.57
N TYR A 379 4.58 2.77 1.50
CA TYR A 379 4.34 4.20 1.28
C TYR A 379 5.42 5.08 1.87
N CYS A 380 5.76 6.12 1.14
CA CYS A 380 6.61 7.21 1.60
C CYS A 380 5.87 8.54 1.58
N THR A 381 6.39 9.52 2.32
CA THR A 381 6.07 10.93 2.16
C THR A 381 7.30 11.78 2.43
N VAL A 382 7.32 12.97 1.84
CA VAL A 382 8.37 13.98 2.09
C VAL A 382 7.84 15.10 2.98
N ASP A 383 8.76 15.76 3.69
CA ASP A 383 8.43 16.95 4.49
C ASP A 383 7.93 18.14 3.64
N THR A 384 8.42 18.24 2.41
CA THR A 384 7.94 19.21 1.40
C THR A 384 8.20 18.68 -0.01
N PRO A 385 7.29 18.89 -0.98
CA PRO A 385 7.53 18.46 -2.37
C PRO A 385 8.64 19.29 -3.05
N THR A 386 8.97 20.47 -2.53
CA THR A 386 10.03 21.34 -3.07
C THR A 386 11.23 21.38 -2.14
N ASN A 387 12.37 20.92 -2.64
CA ASN A 387 13.62 20.70 -1.91
C ASN A 387 13.41 19.89 -0.61
N PRO A 388 12.85 18.67 -0.68
CA PRO A 388 12.67 17.84 0.51
C PRO A 388 13.99 17.61 1.22
N LYS A 389 13.95 17.67 2.55
CA LYS A 389 15.09 17.32 3.39
C LYS A 389 14.88 15.98 4.09
N ALA A 390 13.64 15.62 4.39
CA ALA A 390 13.30 14.37 5.05
C ALA A 390 12.30 13.56 4.22
N LEU A 391 12.53 12.24 4.20
CA LEU A 391 11.67 11.23 3.61
C LEU A 391 11.30 10.25 4.72
N ALA A 392 10.02 10.05 4.99
CA ALA A 392 9.53 9.07 5.95
C ALA A 392 8.73 8.00 5.22
N CYS A 393 8.92 6.73 5.56
CA CYS A 393 8.25 5.62 4.90
C CYS A 393 7.82 4.54 5.89
N GLY A 394 6.71 3.88 5.59
CA GLY A 394 6.38 2.57 6.13
C GLY A 394 7.22 1.50 5.42
N TYR A 395 7.77 0.56 6.19
CA TYR A 395 8.63 -0.51 5.73
C TYR A 395 8.19 -1.90 6.25
N PHE A 396 6.89 -2.19 6.26
CA PHE A 396 6.34 -3.45 6.81
C PHE A 396 7.03 -3.85 8.13
N GLN A 397 7.72 -4.99 8.18
CA GLN A 397 8.39 -5.51 9.39
C GLN A 397 9.62 -4.71 9.82
N SER A 398 10.16 -3.89 8.91
CA SER A 398 11.19 -2.91 9.19
C SER A 398 10.60 -1.66 9.87
N GLY A 399 9.31 -1.60 10.16
CA GLY A 399 8.69 -0.50 10.91
C GLY A 399 8.63 0.79 10.10
N ILE A 400 8.82 1.93 10.78
CA ILE A 400 8.84 3.26 10.17
C ILE A 400 10.28 3.75 10.05
N ARG A 401 10.67 4.20 8.85
CA ARG A 401 12.03 4.65 8.53
C ARG A 401 12.01 6.10 8.09
N VAL A 402 12.99 6.88 8.55
CA VAL A 402 13.15 8.28 8.17
C VAL A 402 14.57 8.52 7.68
N PHE A 403 14.68 9.10 6.49
CA PHE A 403 15.95 9.39 5.82
C PHE A 403 16.13 10.89 5.62
N ASN A 404 17.36 11.36 5.74
CA ASN A 404 17.75 12.65 5.17
C ASN A 404 17.93 12.47 3.66
N VAL A 405 17.23 13.29 2.88
CA VAL A 405 17.25 13.29 1.41
C VAL A 405 17.54 14.69 0.84
N ALA A 406 18.16 15.57 1.63
CA ALA A 406 18.52 16.92 1.17
C ALA A 406 19.48 16.89 -0.03
N ASP A 407 20.35 15.87 -0.09
CA ASP A 407 21.06 15.45 -1.30
C ASP A 407 20.47 14.11 -1.74
N PRO A 408 19.70 14.05 -2.86
CA PRO A 408 19.06 12.82 -3.30
C PRO A 408 20.05 11.73 -3.73
N MET A 409 21.31 12.07 -3.98
CA MET A 409 22.37 11.08 -4.27
C MET A 409 23.04 10.57 -2.97
N LYS A 410 22.86 11.34 -1.90
CA LYS A 410 23.43 11.30 -0.55
C LYS A 410 22.59 10.72 0.59
N PRO A 411 21.55 9.86 0.40
CA PRO A 411 20.61 9.59 1.47
C PRO A 411 21.24 8.82 2.62
N PHE A 412 20.79 9.09 3.84
CA PHE A 412 21.14 8.34 5.04
C PHE A 412 19.99 8.33 6.03
N GLU A 413 19.88 7.26 6.80
CA GLU A 413 18.83 7.12 7.81
C GLU A 413 19.11 8.06 8.99
N ILE A 414 18.08 8.71 9.53
CA ILE A 414 18.18 9.65 10.65
C ILE A 414 17.36 9.21 11.86
N ALA A 415 16.30 8.44 11.64
CA ALA A 415 15.43 7.95 12.69
C ALA A 415 14.65 6.71 12.20
N TYR A 416 14.18 5.91 13.15
CA TYR A 416 13.24 4.84 12.89
C TYR A 416 12.44 4.49 14.15
N PHE A 417 11.29 3.85 13.94
CA PHE A 417 10.45 3.31 14.99
C PHE A 417 9.82 2.00 14.52
N ASN A 418 10.10 0.91 15.20
CA ASN A 418 9.46 -0.38 14.99
C ASN A 418 8.64 -0.70 16.25
N PRO A 419 7.30 -0.72 16.18
CA PRO A 419 6.49 -0.84 17.37
C PRO A 419 6.67 -2.21 18.05
N PRO A 420 6.30 -2.32 19.35
CA PRO A 420 6.26 -3.61 20.04
C PRO A 420 5.46 -4.66 19.29
N ALA A 421 6.03 -5.86 19.15
CA ALA A 421 5.36 -7.01 18.57
C ALA A 421 4.09 -7.40 19.34
N GLN A 422 3.06 -7.86 18.61
CA GLN A 422 1.74 -8.20 19.17
C GLN A 422 1.53 -9.72 19.29
N THR A 423 2.60 -10.46 19.58
CA THR A 423 2.62 -11.92 19.60
C THR A 423 1.50 -12.49 20.49
N GLY A 424 0.72 -13.42 19.91
CA GLY A 424 -0.41 -14.07 20.61
C GLY A 424 -1.71 -13.26 20.67
N LYS A 425 -1.78 -12.07 20.05
CA LYS A 425 -2.98 -11.22 20.06
C LYS A 425 -3.88 -11.34 18.83
N GLY A 426 -3.62 -12.25 17.88
CA GLY A 426 -4.33 -12.32 16.60
C GLY A 426 -5.85 -12.23 16.65
N LEU A 427 -6.50 -12.99 17.54
CA LEU A 427 -7.96 -12.98 17.68
C LEU A 427 -8.54 -11.63 18.20
N GLN A 428 -7.70 -10.74 18.72
CA GLN A 428 -8.06 -9.40 19.19
C GLN A 428 -7.87 -8.33 18.10
N LEU A 429 -7.21 -8.69 16.98
CA LEU A 429 -6.81 -7.76 15.93
C LEU A 429 -7.57 -8.01 14.63
N GLN A 430 -8.90 -8.04 14.70
CA GLN A 430 -9.78 -8.35 13.56
C GLN A 430 -9.65 -7.37 12.38
N HIS A 431 -9.21 -6.14 12.63
CA HIS A 431 -8.98 -5.15 11.58
C HIS A 431 -7.55 -5.15 11.05
N SER A 432 -6.63 -5.86 11.73
CA SER A 432 -5.26 -6.07 11.26
C SER A 432 -5.26 -7.00 10.06
N LEU A 433 -4.83 -6.48 8.91
CA LEU A 433 -4.59 -7.32 7.74
C LEU A 433 -3.46 -8.32 8.00
N HIS A 434 -2.40 -7.90 8.70
CA HIS A 434 -1.28 -8.77 9.08
C HIS A 434 -1.75 -9.94 9.95
N ALA A 435 -2.57 -9.68 10.96
CA ALA A 435 -3.10 -10.73 11.81
C ALA A 435 -3.99 -11.70 11.03
N TRP A 436 -4.84 -11.23 10.10
CA TRP A 436 -5.79 -12.10 9.41
C TRP A 436 -5.24 -12.84 8.20
N VAL A 437 -4.43 -12.19 7.39
CA VAL A 437 -3.89 -12.77 6.14
C VAL A 437 -2.50 -13.38 6.37
N GLY A 438 -1.73 -12.87 7.32
CA GLY A 438 -0.35 -13.32 7.55
C GLY A 438 -0.22 -14.80 7.89
N GLY A 439 -1.21 -15.39 8.57
CA GLY A 439 -1.18 -16.80 8.99
C GLY A 439 -1.68 -17.77 7.92
N LEU A 440 -2.32 -17.22 6.88
CA LEU A 440 -2.91 -17.98 5.79
C LEU A 440 -2.06 -17.92 4.54
N ALA A 441 -1.39 -16.78 4.30
CA ALA A 441 -0.63 -16.59 3.09
C ALA A 441 0.81 -17.10 3.21
N PRO A 442 1.36 -17.73 2.15
CA PRO A 442 2.80 -17.97 2.07
C PRO A 442 3.59 -16.65 2.04
N THR A 443 4.87 -16.70 2.39
CA THR A 443 5.80 -15.58 2.23
C THR A 443 6.17 -15.38 0.77
N VAL A 444 5.91 -14.17 0.25
CA VAL A 444 6.11 -13.78 -1.16
C VAL A 444 7.11 -12.62 -1.29
N SER A 445 7.58 -12.07 -0.18
CA SER A 445 8.43 -10.88 -0.10
C SER A 445 9.74 -10.95 -0.90
N ASP A 446 10.35 -12.13 -1.10
CA ASP A 446 11.69 -12.31 -1.68
C ASP A 446 11.72 -13.26 -2.90
N LEU A 447 10.73 -13.16 -3.80
CA LEU A 447 10.52 -14.06 -4.95
C LEU A 447 11.73 -14.31 -5.87
N TYR A 448 12.75 -13.43 -5.92
CA TYR A 448 13.90 -13.55 -6.83
C TYR A 448 15.25 -13.53 -6.09
N THR A 449 15.37 -12.79 -4.98
CA THR A 449 16.60 -12.71 -4.18
C THR A 449 16.94 -13.99 -3.39
N SER A 450 16.00 -14.92 -3.20
CA SER A 450 16.20 -16.21 -2.51
C SER A 450 16.76 -17.35 -3.37
N GLY A 451 17.11 -17.11 -4.65
CA GLY A 451 17.75 -18.12 -5.53
C GLY A 451 16.81 -18.94 -6.42
N THR A 452 15.58 -18.49 -6.62
CA THR A 452 14.62 -19.03 -7.60
C THR A 452 14.98 -18.56 -9.01
N GLU A 453 15.93 -19.24 -9.66
CA GLU A 453 16.56 -18.84 -10.94
C GLU A 453 15.68 -18.94 -12.21
N ASN A 454 14.33 -18.99 -12.14
CA ASN A 454 13.51 -19.19 -13.34
C ASN A 454 12.54 -18.03 -13.66
N PRO A 455 12.90 -17.10 -14.56
CA PRO A 455 12.06 -15.97 -14.97
C PRO A 455 10.73 -16.37 -15.61
N ALA A 456 10.62 -17.60 -16.13
CA ALA A 456 9.38 -18.12 -16.73
C ALA A 456 8.31 -18.52 -15.70
N ASP A 457 8.68 -18.64 -14.41
CA ASP A 457 7.72 -18.88 -13.33
C ASP A 457 7.15 -17.58 -12.76
N VAL A 458 7.83 -16.43 -12.82
CA VAL A 458 7.42 -15.19 -12.12
C VAL A 458 6.05 -14.64 -12.62
N LEU A 459 5.83 -14.54 -13.93
CA LEU A 459 4.52 -14.19 -14.53
C LEU A 459 3.44 -15.26 -14.28
N GLY A 460 3.87 -16.49 -14.07
CA GLY A 460 3.00 -17.62 -13.75
C GLY A 460 2.73 -17.76 -12.26
N VAL A 461 3.52 -17.12 -11.40
CA VAL A 461 3.41 -17.11 -9.95
C VAL A 461 2.25 -16.20 -9.61
N ASP A 462 2.24 -14.91 -9.92
CA ASP A 462 1.15 -14.02 -9.47
C ASP A 462 -0.30 -14.50 -9.84
N LEU A 463 -0.58 -14.79 -11.11
CA LEU A 463 -1.89 -15.33 -11.55
C LEU A 463 -2.24 -16.72 -10.98
N ARG A 464 -1.24 -17.57 -10.66
CA ARG A 464 -1.49 -18.88 -10.01
C ARG A 464 -1.35 -18.83 -8.50
N TYR A 465 -0.74 -17.81 -7.91
CA TYR A 465 -0.40 -17.74 -6.51
C TYR A 465 -1.43 -16.87 -5.81
N VAL A 466 -1.67 -15.65 -6.27
CA VAL A 466 -2.81 -14.83 -5.80
C VAL A 466 -4.12 -15.43 -6.31
N GLY A 467 -4.19 -15.81 -7.59
CA GLY A 467 -5.38 -16.45 -8.15
C GLY A 467 -5.74 -17.80 -7.52
N ALA A 468 -4.76 -18.67 -7.22
CA ALA A 468 -5.05 -19.92 -6.49
C ALA A 468 -5.15 -19.73 -4.98
N PHE A 469 -4.45 -18.76 -4.38
CA PHE A 469 -4.64 -18.41 -2.97
C PHE A 469 -6.05 -17.92 -2.73
N VAL A 470 -6.55 -16.96 -3.50
CA VAL A 470 -7.93 -16.47 -3.43
C VAL A 470 -8.93 -17.61 -3.69
N ALA A 471 -8.65 -18.49 -4.67
CA ALA A 471 -9.52 -19.63 -4.95
C ALA A 471 -9.53 -20.70 -3.84
N GLU A 472 -8.41 -20.91 -3.15
CA GLU A 472 -8.26 -21.88 -2.06
C GLU A 472 -8.55 -21.28 -0.68
N LEU A 473 -8.61 -19.96 -0.53
CA LEU A 473 -8.86 -19.27 0.73
C LEU A 473 -10.09 -19.81 1.48
N PRO A 474 -11.24 -20.07 0.82
CA PRO A 474 -12.39 -20.67 1.51
C PRO A 474 -12.08 -22.07 2.09
N ASN A 475 -11.26 -22.88 1.40
CA ASN A 475 -10.85 -24.20 1.88
C ASN A 475 -9.81 -24.10 2.99
N MET A 476 -8.90 -23.14 2.92
CA MET A 476 -7.88 -22.88 3.95
C MET A 476 -8.51 -22.38 5.24
N VAL A 477 -9.41 -21.40 5.15
CA VAL A 477 -10.19 -20.89 6.29
C VAL A 477 -11.05 -22.00 6.87
N SER A 478 -11.77 -22.77 6.03
CA SER A 478 -12.58 -23.90 6.52
C SER A 478 -11.74 -25.00 7.17
N GLY A 479 -10.54 -25.27 6.64
CA GLY A 479 -9.61 -26.27 7.17
C GLY A 479 -9.02 -25.85 8.52
N ALA A 480 -8.53 -24.62 8.62
CA ALA A 480 -8.01 -24.07 9.87
C ALA A 480 -9.09 -23.99 10.96
N LEU A 481 -10.31 -23.57 10.62
CA LEU A 481 -11.46 -23.60 11.54
C LEU A 481 -11.82 -25.02 11.99
N ALA A 482 -11.69 -26.02 11.09
CA ALA A 482 -11.98 -27.42 11.42
C ALA A 482 -10.89 -28.09 12.27
N ASN A 483 -9.64 -27.66 12.12
CA ASN A 483 -8.49 -28.20 12.85
C ASN A 483 -8.20 -27.49 14.18
N GLY A 484 -8.80 -26.32 14.41
CA GLY A 484 -8.51 -25.47 15.56
C GLY A 484 -7.15 -24.77 15.47
N ASP A 485 -6.59 -24.67 14.27
CA ASP A 485 -5.36 -23.93 14.01
C ASP A 485 -5.63 -22.43 14.12
N LEU A 486 -4.66 -21.67 14.66
CA LEU A 486 -4.77 -20.23 14.71
C LEU A 486 -4.69 -19.69 13.26
N LEU A 487 -5.75 -19.03 12.80
CA LEU A 487 -5.79 -18.27 11.54
C LEU A 487 -4.87 -17.04 11.55
N SER A 488 -4.15 -16.80 12.65
CA SER A 488 -3.38 -15.58 12.88
C SER A 488 -1.99 -15.66 12.28
N GLY A 489 -1.53 -14.56 11.66
CA GLY A 489 -0.12 -14.38 11.29
C GLY A 489 0.84 -14.45 12.46
N ASP A 490 2.13 -14.62 12.15
CA ASP A 490 3.22 -14.46 13.11
C ASP A 490 3.36 -12.98 13.50
N LEU A 491 2.72 -12.59 14.60
CA LEU A 491 2.77 -11.22 15.11
C LEU A 491 4.04 -10.92 15.91
N SER A 492 5.19 -11.46 15.48
CA SER A 492 6.49 -11.21 16.10
C SER A 492 7.24 -10.02 15.49
N ALA A 493 6.74 -9.48 14.37
CA ALA A 493 6.92 -8.09 13.94
C ALA A 493 5.55 -7.49 13.61
N ASP A 494 5.48 -6.20 13.31
CA ASP A 494 4.26 -5.54 12.82
C ASP A 494 4.45 -5.13 11.36
N TRP A 495 3.38 -5.12 10.57
CA TRP A 495 3.38 -4.59 9.21
C TRP A 495 3.04 -3.10 9.21
N CYS A 496 4.07 -2.27 9.06
CA CYS A 496 3.94 -0.83 8.96
C CYS A 496 3.98 -0.34 7.51
N SER A 497 2.84 -0.19 6.84
CA SER A 497 2.80 0.18 5.41
C SER A 497 2.13 1.52 5.11
N SER A 498 1.43 2.12 6.08
CA SER A 498 0.69 3.36 5.83
C SER A 498 1.60 4.55 5.50
N PRO A 499 1.14 5.51 4.67
CA PRO A 499 1.89 6.71 4.37
C PRO A 499 2.09 7.53 5.66
N PRO A 500 3.35 7.74 6.11
CA PRO A 500 3.58 8.61 7.27
C PRO A 500 3.19 10.06 6.93
N ARG A 501 2.82 10.86 7.92
CA ARG A 501 2.57 12.31 7.72
C ARG A 501 3.38 13.13 8.71
N PHE A 502 4.16 14.07 8.18
CA PHE A 502 4.82 15.09 8.98
C PHE A 502 3.79 16.08 9.53
N VAL A 503 3.75 16.26 10.86
CA VAL A 503 2.87 17.21 11.56
C VAL A 503 3.72 17.99 12.57
N GLY A 504 4.28 19.13 12.15
CA GLY A 504 5.24 19.87 12.98
C GLY A 504 6.51 19.05 13.23
N ASP A 505 6.82 18.76 14.49
CA ASP A 505 7.91 17.88 14.93
C ASP A 505 7.45 16.43 15.20
N GLN A 506 6.23 16.09 14.77
CA GLN A 506 5.65 14.76 14.89
C GLN A 506 5.60 14.04 13.54
N LEU A 507 5.50 12.72 13.63
CA LEU A 507 5.22 11.83 12.52
C LEU A 507 4.01 10.97 12.88
N TRP A 508 2.94 11.11 12.10
CA TRP A 508 1.69 10.36 12.30
C TRP A 508 1.67 9.19 11.32
N VAL A 509 1.36 8.00 11.82
CA VAL A 509 1.50 6.78 11.04
C VAL A 509 0.69 5.64 11.66
N THR A 510 0.38 4.63 10.87
CA THR A 510 -0.31 3.42 11.31
C THR A 510 0.52 2.19 10.95
N CYS A 511 0.59 1.25 11.89
CA CYS A 511 0.99 -0.13 11.62
C CYS A 511 -0.21 -1.04 11.86
N MET A 512 -0.26 -2.18 11.17
CA MET A 512 -1.47 -3.00 11.11
C MET A 512 -1.88 -3.58 12.47
N ASP A 513 -0.92 -3.97 13.31
CA ASP A 513 -1.21 -4.58 14.61
C ASP A 513 -1.28 -3.56 15.75
N ASN A 514 -0.44 -2.52 15.67
CA ASN A 514 -0.36 -1.46 16.67
C ASN A 514 -1.32 -0.28 16.40
N GLY A 515 -2.00 -0.25 15.25
CA GLY A 515 -2.92 0.80 14.87
C GLY A 515 -2.24 2.16 14.70
N PHE A 516 -3.01 3.23 14.90
CA PHE A 516 -2.56 4.61 14.70
C PHE A 516 -1.62 5.06 15.82
N MET A 517 -0.52 5.70 15.44
CA MET A 517 0.51 6.19 16.33
C MET A 517 0.90 7.62 16.00
N VAL A 518 1.06 8.43 17.04
CA VAL A 518 1.73 9.71 17.00
C VAL A 518 3.14 9.52 17.54
N LEU A 519 4.13 9.75 16.68
CA LEU A 519 5.55 9.70 17.04
C LEU A 519 6.12 11.12 17.13
N GLU A 520 7.06 11.36 18.03
CA GLU A 520 7.78 12.65 18.14
C GLU A 520 9.27 12.43 17.87
N PHE A 521 9.85 13.30 17.03
CA PHE A 521 11.28 13.29 16.78
C PHE A 521 12.05 13.75 18.03
N THR A 522 13.16 13.07 18.31
CA THR A 522 14.03 13.38 19.44
C THR A 522 15.46 13.65 18.97
N ASN A 523 16.31 14.12 19.88
CA ASN A 523 17.74 14.32 19.62
C ASN A 523 18.06 15.29 18.46
N GLY A 524 17.11 16.16 18.10
CA GLY A 524 17.27 17.09 16.98
C GLY A 524 17.42 16.42 15.62
N ALA A 525 16.92 15.18 15.46
CA ALA A 525 16.96 14.48 14.18
C ALA A 525 16.12 15.16 13.09
N TYR A 526 15.03 15.81 13.48
CA TYR A 526 14.15 16.59 12.62
C TYR A 526 13.51 17.74 13.43
N PRO A 527 13.22 18.92 12.84
CA PRO A 527 13.49 19.32 11.46
C PRO A 527 14.98 19.48 11.15
N ILE A 528 15.38 19.12 9.92
CA ILE A 528 16.76 19.24 9.45
C ILE A 528 17.08 20.71 9.14
N GLN A 529 18.08 21.27 9.82
CA GLN A 529 18.48 22.67 9.68
C GLN A 529 19.03 23.01 8.29
#